data_AF-A0A8I1T2G5-F1
#
_entry.id   AF-A0A8I1T2G5-F1
#
_cell.length_a   1.000
_cell.length_b   1.000
_cell.length_c   1.000
_cell.angle_alpha   90.00
_cell.angle_beta   90.00
_cell.angle_gamma   90.00
#
_symmetry.space_group_name_H-M   'P 1'
#
loop_
_entity.id
_entity.type
_entity.pdbx_description
1 polymer ?
#
loop_
_entity_poly.entity_id
_entity_poly.type
_entity_poly.pdbx_seq_one_letter_code
_entity_poly.pdbx_strand_id
1 'polypeptide(L)'
;MKRLLALIGFLVASQVWAGTGKCPEAMPADVEMKLLPVLTARDEAARKNDWWDKSYEEAFGTLLAANDPASKQARVALMDYYVGEAYGEELVCAVALDGTEMVSLLKLYSQCDIAPSKSAVPRNRTLPLRTYALEMLKAGHVKESCTYE
;
A
#
# COMPACT_ATOMS: atom_id res chain seq x y z
N MET A 1 51.06 12.71 -32.97
CA MET A 1 49.93 13.35 -33.69
C MET A 1 48.64 12.86 -33.03
N LYS A 2 47.87 13.73 -32.35
CA LYS A 2 46.51 14.19 -32.76
C LYS A 2 45.54 13.00 -32.95
N ARG A 3 44.45 12.78 -32.20
CA ARG A 3 43.42 13.70 -31.64
C ARG A 3 42.48 13.00 -30.63
N LEU A 4 42.01 13.80 -29.68
CA LEU A 4 40.69 13.93 -29.03
C LEU A 4 39.75 12.70 -28.87
N LEU A 5 39.32 12.33 -27.66
CA LEU A 5 38.26 12.91 -26.79
C LEU A 5 36.85 12.39 -27.14
N ALA A 6 36.25 11.62 -26.22
CA ALA A 6 34.86 11.76 -25.76
C ALA A 6 34.56 10.74 -24.65
N LEU A 7 34.91 11.10 -23.41
CA LEU A 7 34.35 10.49 -22.21
C LEU A 7 32.90 10.94 -22.08
N ILE A 8 31.94 10.08 -22.44
CA ILE A 8 30.53 10.29 -22.09
C ILE A 8 30.39 9.80 -20.64
N GLY A 9 30.62 10.72 -19.71
CA GLY A 9 30.25 10.53 -18.31
C GLY A 9 28.74 10.53 -18.20
N PHE A 10 28.14 9.35 -18.10
CA PHE A 10 26.75 9.20 -17.69
C PHE A 10 26.69 9.49 -16.18
N LEU A 11 26.53 10.77 -15.84
CA LEU A 11 26.09 11.20 -14.50
C LEU A 11 24.68 10.67 -14.30
N VAL A 12 24.56 9.44 -13.81
CA VAL A 12 23.34 8.98 -13.17
C VAL A 12 23.21 9.84 -11.92
N ALA A 13 22.44 10.92 -12.02
CA ALA A 13 22.01 11.70 -10.88
C ALA A 13 21.17 10.77 -10.00
N SER A 14 21.82 10.10 -9.07
CA SER A 14 21.19 9.45 -7.93
C SER A 14 20.51 10.55 -7.13
N GLN A 15 19.23 10.78 -7.43
CA GLN A 15 18.36 11.59 -6.59
C GLN A 15 18.17 10.82 -5.28
N VAL A 16 19.14 11.00 -4.39
CA VAL A 16 19.00 10.72 -2.97
C VAL A 16 17.90 11.64 -2.47
N TRP A 17 16.66 11.15 -2.41
CA TRP A 17 15.60 11.78 -1.63
C TRP A 17 15.95 11.64 -0.15
N ALA A 18 16.86 12.51 0.31
CA ALA A 18 17.09 12.77 1.70
C ALA A 18 15.86 13.54 2.23
N GLY A 19 15.26 13.00 3.28
CA GLY A 19 13.95 13.40 3.79
C GLY A 19 13.85 14.88 4.18
N THR A 20 12.96 15.58 3.48
CA THR A 20 11.99 16.54 4.03
C THR A 20 10.71 16.43 3.20
N GLY A 21 10.14 15.24 3.13
CA GLY A 21 8.88 15.04 2.41
C GLY A 21 7.75 15.68 3.20
N LYS A 22 7.26 16.85 2.79
CA LYS A 22 5.98 17.36 3.30
C LYS A 22 4.93 16.27 3.06
N CYS A 23 4.06 16.05 4.04
CA CYS A 23 2.92 15.17 3.83
C CYS A 23 2.10 15.66 2.64
N PRO A 24 1.69 14.77 1.72
CA PRO A 24 0.86 15.17 0.61
C PRO A 24 -0.47 15.67 1.14
N GLU A 25 -0.99 16.74 0.54
CA GLU A 25 -2.25 17.38 0.96
C GLU A 25 -3.46 16.50 0.66
N ALA A 26 -3.36 15.62 -0.33
CA ALA A 26 -4.42 14.72 -0.76
C ALA A 26 -3.86 13.39 -1.27
N MET A 27 -4.73 12.37 -1.29
CA MET A 27 -4.45 11.11 -1.97
C MET A 27 -4.32 11.32 -3.48
N PRO A 28 -3.32 10.71 -4.15
CA PRO A 28 -3.26 10.69 -5.60
C PRO A 28 -4.54 10.09 -6.21
N ALA A 29 -5.03 10.67 -7.31
CA ALA A 29 -6.31 10.28 -7.89
C ALA A 29 -6.33 8.82 -8.39
N ASP A 30 -5.21 8.33 -8.93
CA ASP A 30 -5.05 6.94 -9.36
C ASP A 30 -5.11 5.95 -8.18
N VAL A 31 -4.46 6.27 -7.07
CA VAL A 31 -4.54 5.52 -5.81
C VAL A 31 -5.97 5.51 -5.28
N GLU A 32 -6.63 6.66 -5.30
CA GLU A 32 -8.01 6.79 -4.85
C GLU A 32 -8.98 5.95 -5.70
N MET A 33 -8.81 5.94 -7.03
CA MET A 33 -9.59 5.08 -7.92
C MET A 33 -9.44 3.58 -7.63
N LYS A 34 -8.28 3.16 -7.11
CA LYS A 34 -8.05 1.76 -6.68
C LYS A 34 -8.65 1.46 -5.32
N LEU A 35 -8.60 2.43 -4.40
CA LEU A 35 -9.04 2.25 -3.02
C LEU A 35 -10.56 2.35 -2.84
N LEU A 36 -11.21 3.32 -3.49
CA LEU A 36 -12.64 3.61 -3.28
C LEU A 36 -13.58 2.42 -3.54
N PRO A 37 -13.38 1.58 -4.57
CA PRO A 37 -14.23 0.42 -4.79
C PRO A 37 -14.25 -0.53 -3.57
N VAL A 38 -13.09 -0.77 -2.95
CA VAL A 38 -12.96 -1.64 -1.78
C VAL A 38 -13.68 -1.02 -0.57
N LEU A 39 -13.48 0.28 -0.32
CA LEU A 39 -14.13 0.96 0.80
C LEU A 39 -15.65 1.03 0.63
N THR A 40 -16.13 1.22 -0.60
CA THR A 40 -17.56 1.26 -0.92
C THR A 40 -18.19 -0.11 -0.67
N ALA A 41 -17.60 -1.17 -1.22
CA ALA A 41 -18.08 -2.53 -1.02
C ALA A 41 -18.05 -2.95 0.45
N ARG A 42 -17.01 -2.55 1.19
CA ARG A 42 -16.90 -2.77 2.64
C ARG A 42 -18.00 -2.08 3.44
N ASP A 43 -18.32 -0.83 3.10
CA ASP A 43 -19.41 -0.10 3.76
C ASP A 43 -20.77 -0.77 3.52
N GLU A 44 -21.02 -1.21 2.28
CA GLU A 44 -22.23 -1.95 1.92
C GLU A 44 -22.34 -3.30 2.64
N ALA A 45 -21.25 -4.07 2.67
CA ALA A 45 -21.13 -5.32 3.40
C ALA A 45 -21.45 -5.13 4.90
N ALA A 46 -20.86 -4.10 5.52
CA ALA A 46 -21.10 -3.77 6.92
C ALA A 46 -22.56 -3.36 7.18
N ARG A 47 -23.18 -2.57 6.29
CA ARG A 47 -24.60 -2.20 6.40
C ARG A 47 -25.55 -3.39 6.28
N LYS A 48 -25.17 -4.41 5.51
CA LYS A 48 -25.92 -5.68 5.38
C LYS A 48 -25.61 -6.68 6.51
N ASN A 49 -24.59 -6.41 7.33
CA ASN A 49 -24.01 -7.36 8.28
C ASN A 49 -23.55 -8.67 7.60
N ASP A 50 -23.01 -8.56 6.39
CA ASP A 50 -22.50 -9.67 5.60
C ASP A 50 -21.01 -9.48 5.33
N TRP A 51 -20.17 -10.06 6.18
CA TRP A 51 -18.71 -9.94 6.08
C TRP A 51 -18.10 -10.74 4.92
N TRP A 52 -18.90 -11.59 4.28
CA TRP A 52 -18.54 -12.46 3.16
C TRP A 52 -19.28 -12.00 1.88
N ASP A 53 -19.66 -10.71 1.85
CA ASP A 53 -20.31 -10.11 0.69
C ASP A 53 -19.37 -10.24 -0.52
N LYS A 54 -19.87 -10.90 -1.57
CA LYS A 54 -19.08 -11.21 -2.77
C LYS A 54 -18.51 -9.98 -3.45
N SER A 55 -19.22 -8.85 -3.42
CA SER A 55 -18.72 -7.61 -4.03
C SER A 55 -17.54 -7.05 -3.24
N TYR A 56 -17.53 -7.23 -1.91
CA TYR A 56 -16.38 -6.90 -1.09
C TYR A 56 -15.20 -7.83 -1.37
N GLU A 57 -15.41 -9.15 -1.39
CA GLU A 57 -14.38 -10.13 -1.70
C GLU A 57 -13.73 -9.90 -3.08
N GLU A 58 -14.56 -9.66 -4.11
CA GLU A 58 -14.09 -9.39 -5.47
C GLU A 58 -13.29 -8.09 -5.55
N ALA A 59 -13.76 -7.01 -4.92
CA ALA A 59 -13.05 -5.72 -4.91
C ALA A 59 -11.71 -5.83 -4.17
N PHE A 60 -11.72 -6.48 -3.00
CA PHE A 60 -10.53 -6.71 -2.19
C PHE A 60 -9.50 -7.57 -2.93
N GLY A 61 -9.92 -8.72 -3.46
CA GLY A 61 -9.07 -9.62 -4.24
C GLY A 61 -8.50 -8.96 -5.51
N THR A 62 -9.31 -8.14 -6.20
CA THR A 62 -8.85 -7.36 -7.36
C THR A 62 -7.74 -6.38 -6.97
N LEU A 63 -7.89 -5.68 -5.83
CA LEU A 63 -6.85 -4.78 -5.33
C LEU A 63 -5.59 -5.55 -4.93
N LEU A 64 -5.71 -6.73 -4.29
CA LEU A 64 -4.56 -7.53 -3.89
C LEU A 64 -3.78 -8.07 -5.09
N ALA A 65 -4.46 -8.54 -6.14
CA ALA A 65 -3.83 -9.14 -7.31
C ALA A 65 -3.10 -8.13 -8.22
N ALA A 66 -3.43 -6.84 -8.15
CA ALA A 66 -2.88 -5.82 -9.03
C ALA A 66 -1.42 -5.44 -8.66
N ASN A 67 -0.51 -5.40 -9.64
CA ASN A 67 0.91 -5.14 -9.40
C ASN A 67 1.37 -3.71 -9.82
N ASP A 68 0.43 -2.83 -10.20
CA ASP A 68 0.77 -1.46 -10.57
C ASP A 68 1.07 -0.58 -9.33
N PRO A 69 1.87 0.50 -9.46
CA PRO A 69 2.27 1.35 -8.33
C PRO A 69 1.10 1.95 -7.55
N ALA A 70 0.02 2.33 -8.23
CA ALA A 70 -1.16 2.91 -7.58
C ALA A 70 -1.87 1.87 -6.70
N SER A 71 -1.99 0.63 -7.18
CA SER A 71 -2.55 -0.48 -6.41
C SER A 71 -1.70 -0.83 -5.18
N LYS A 72 -0.37 -0.82 -5.29
CA LYS A 72 0.55 -1.01 -4.15
C LYS A 72 0.35 0.05 -3.07
N GLN A 73 0.29 1.31 -3.48
CA GLN A 73 0.03 2.41 -2.57
C GLN A 73 -1.39 2.33 -1.97
N ALA A 74 -2.39 1.93 -2.75
CA ALA A 74 -3.75 1.73 -2.27
C ALA A 74 -3.86 0.61 -1.23
N ARG A 75 -3.08 -0.49 -1.34
CA ARG A 75 -2.97 -1.51 -0.29
C ARG A 75 -2.45 -0.92 1.03
N VAL A 76 -1.40 -0.11 0.99
CA VAL A 76 -0.86 0.56 2.19
C VAL A 76 -1.84 1.59 2.77
N ALA A 77 -2.60 2.28 1.90
CA ALA A 77 -3.66 3.18 2.33
C ALA A 77 -4.82 2.41 3.00
N LEU A 78 -5.19 1.24 2.48
CA LEU A 78 -6.25 0.39 3.02
C LEU A 78 -5.95 -0.10 4.44
N MET A 79 -4.68 -0.20 4.83
CA MET A 79 -4.28 -0.55 6.21
C MET A 79 -4.72 0.49 7.28
N ASP A 80 -5.22 1.67 6.88
CA ASP A 80 -5.90 2.62 7.79
C ASP A 80 -7.34 2.21 8.12
N TYR A 81 -7.86 1.11 7.58
CA TYR A 81 -9.27 0.73 7.69
C TYR A 81 -9.41 -0.67 8.27
N TYR A 82 -10.49 -0.90 9.03
CA TYR A 82 -10.85 -2.25 9.47
C TYR A 82 -11.46 -3.03 8.30
N VAL A 83 -10.71 -4.02 7.81
CA VAL A 83 -11.05 -4.91 6.69
C VAL A 83 -11.54 -6.29 7.12
N GLY A 84 -11.54 -6.60 8.42
CA GLY A 84 -11.74 -7.95 8.96
C GLY A 84 -10.41 -8.64 9.26
N GLU A 85 -10.39 -9.56 10.23
CA GLU A 85 -9.14 -10.20 10.70
C GLU A 85 -8.43 -10.98 9.58
N ALA A 86 -9.12 -11.91 8.92
CA ALA A 86 -8.55 -12.72 7.84
C ALA A 86 -8.05 -11.86 6.66
N TYR A 87 -8.87 -10.91 6.19
CA TYR A 87 -8.46 -9.97 5.14
C TYR A 87 -7.32 -9.05 5.60
N GLY A 88 -7.21 -8.76 6.91
CA GLY A 88 -6.11 -8.00 7.49
C GLY A 88 -4.78 -8.74 7.34
N GLU A 89 -4.78 -10.04 7.64
CA GLU A 89 -3.61 -10.92 7.44
C GLU A 89 -3.22 -11.01 5.96
N GLU A 90 -4.20 -11.22 5.07
CA GLU A 90 -3.97 -11.22 3.61
C GLU A 90 -3.38 -9.90 3.11
N LEU A 91 -3.90 -8.76 3.59
CA LEU A 91 -3.41 -7.43 3.22
C LEU A 91 -1.97 -7.20 3.68
N VAL A 92 -1.65 -7.60 4.91
CA VAL A 92 -0.28 -7.53 5.46
C VAL A 92 0.65 -8.36 4.59
N CYS A 93 0.25 -9.58 4.26
CA CYS A 93 1.04 -10.46 3.41
C CYS A 93 1.24 -9.93 2.00
N ALA A 94 0.19 -9.43 1.35
CA ALA A 94 0.30 -8.84 0.01
C ALA A 94 1.31 -7.67 -0.01
N VAL A 95 1.23 -6.76 0.97
CA VAL A 95 2.17 -5.63 1.07
C VAL A 95 3.59 -6.09 1.42
N ALA A 96 3.76 -7.10 2.26
CA ALA A 96 5.08 -7.63 2.57
C ALA A 96 5.70 -8.35 1.36
N LEU A 97 4.90 -9.08 0.57
CA LEU A 97 5.34 -9.79 -0.64
C LEU A 97 5.75 -8.85 -1.78
N ASP A 98 5.17 -7.65 -1.84
CA ASP A 98 5.63 -6.56 -2.72
C ASP A 98 7.06 -6.09 -2.37
N GLY A 99 7.60 -6.47 -1.21
CA GLY A 99 9.02 -6.38 -0.90
C GLY A 99 9.47 -5.03 -0.33
N THR A 100 10.79 -4.83 -0.29
CA THR A 100 11.42 -3.70 0.43
C THR A 100 11.09 -2.32 -0.15
N GLU A 101 10.62 -2.25 -1.40
CA GLU A 101 10.12 -1.00 -1.99
C GLU A 101 8.94 -0.40 -1.20
N MET A 102 8.14 -1.26 -0.56
CA MET A 102 7.00 -0.84 0.25
C MET A 102 7.37 -0.12 1.54
N VAL A 103 8.62 -0.24 2.01
CA VAL A 103 9.09 0.41 3.24
C VAL A 103 8.89 1.92 3.20
N SER A 104 9.10 2.54 2.03
CA SER A 104 8.93 3.98 1.86
C SER A 104 7.45 4.40 2.02
N LEU A 105 6.54 3.67 1.39
CA LEU A 105 5.10 3.90 1.47
C LEU A 105 4.55 3.62 2.88
N LEU A 106 4.97 2.52 3.51
CA LEU A 106 4.60 2.17 4.87
C LEU A 106 4.99 3.27 5.87
N LYS A 107 6.20 3.83 5.73
CA LYS A 107 6.65 4.97 6.55
C LYS A 107 5.84 6.23 6.26
N LEU A 108 5.62 6.56 4.98
CA LEU A 108 4.84 7.74 4.57
C LEU A 108 3.44 7.72 5.19
N TYR A 109 2.71 6.63 5.01
CA TYR A 109 1.33 6.48 5.52
C TYR A 109 1.26 6.29 7.04
N SER A 110 2.36 5.96 7.71
CA SER A 110 2.44 5.98 9.18
C SER A 110 2.62 7.39 9.74
N GLN A 111 3.20 8.31 8.95
CA GLN A 111 3.52 9.67 9.38
C GLN A 111 2.49 10.70 8.91
N CYS A 112 1.88 10.45 7.75
CA CYS A 112 1.04 11.41 7.06
C CYS A 112 -0.42 11.00 7.07
N ASP A 113 -1.29 12.01 7.25
CA ASP A 113 -2.72 11.83 7.13
C ASP A 113 -3.16 11.94 5.66
N ILE A 114 -3.18 10.80 4.96
CA ILE A 114 -3.52 10.74 3.52
C ILE A 114 -4.87 10.03 3.37
N ALA A 115 -5.96 10.79 3.44
CA ALA A 115 -7.32 10.28 3.26
C ALA A 115 -7.76 10.34 1.78
N PRO A 116 -8.61 9.39 1.31
CA PRO A 116 -9.36 9.61 0.08
C PRO A 116 -10.34 10.77 0.27
N SER A 117 -10.67 11.46 -0.82
CA SER A 117 -11.60 12.59 -0.84
C SER A 117 -13.01 12.21 -0.41
N LYS A 118 -13.44 10.96 -0.70
CA LYS A 118 -14.81 10.49 -0.46
C LYS A 118 -14.82 9.07 0.11
N SER A 119 -14.87 8.93 1.43
CA SER A 119 -15.13 7.64 2.06
C SER A 119 -16.10 7.78 3.22
N ALA A 120 -17.10 6.92 3.26
CA ALA A 120 -18.02 6.78 4.41
C ALA A 120 -17.44 5.87 5.50
N VAL A 121 -16.38 5.12 5.19
CA VAL A 121 -15.76 4.17 6.13
C VAL A 121 -14.86 4.93 7.10
N PRO A 122 -15.04 4.79 8.42
CA PRO A 122 -14.13 5.39 9.38
C PRO A 122 -12.76 4.71 9.31
N ARG A 123 -11.70 5.52 9.34
CA ARG A 123 -10.33 5.01 9.51
C ARG A 123 -10.09 4.61 10.95
N ASN A 124 -9.34 3.52 11.12
CA ASN A 124 -8.83 3.04 12.38
C ASN A 124 -7.30 2.93 12.34
N ARG A 125 -6.62 3.98 12.80
CA ARG A 125 -5.15 4.06 12.88
C ARG A 125 -4.54 3.31 14.05
N THR A 126 -5.36 2.72 14.93
CA THR A 126 -4.84 1.89 16.02
C THR A 126 -4.53 0.47 15.56
N LEU A 127 -4.91 0.10 14.33
CA LEU A 127 -4.62 -1.19 13.76
C LEU A 127 -3.10 -1.32 13.48
N PRO A 128 -2.43 -2.36 13.97
CA PRO A 128 -0.98 -2.54 13.83
C PRO A 128 -0.55 -3.08 12.46
N LEU A 129 -1.42 -3.08 11.44
CA LEU A 129 -1.16 -3.73 10.14
C LEU A 129 0.13 -3.25 9.45
N ARG A 130 0.39 -1.93 9.46
CA ARG A 130 1.64 -1.39 8.89
C ARG A 130 2.87 -1.81 9.68
N THR A 131 2.76 -1.88 10.99
CA THR A 131 3.83 -2.35 11.87
C THR A 131 4.17 -3.80 11.55
N TYR A 132 3.16 -4.66 11.42
CA TYR A 132 3.34 -6.05 11.04
C TYR A 132 4.01 -6.20 9.67
N ALA A 133 3.52 -5.49 8.64
CA ALA A 133 4.16 -5.53 7.32
C ALA A 133 5.62 -5.07 7.36
N LEU A 134 5.94 -4.01 8.12
CA LEU A 134 7.31 -3.54 8.31
C LEU A 134 8.19 -4.56 9.04
N GLU A 135 7.67 -5.26 10.05
CA GLU A 135 8.39 -6.28 10.79
C GLU A 135 8.70 -7.50 9.92
N MET A 136 7.74 -7.96 9.13
CA MET A 136 7.94 -9.05 8.16
C MET A 136 9.02 -8.71 7.13
N LEU A 137 8.98 -7.50 6.59
CA LEU A 137 9.99 -7.02 5.65
C LEU A 137 11.39 -6.93 6.28
N LYS A 138 11.49 -6.56 7.56
CA LYS A 138 12.78 -6.52 8.29
C LYS A 138 13.31 -7.91 8.60
N ALA A 139 12.43 -8.86 8.91
CA ALA A 139 12.82 -10.23 9.22
C ALA A 139 13.38 -10.97 7.99
N GLY A 140 12.94 -10.61 6.78
CA GLY A 140 13.42 -11.23 5.54
C GLY A 140 12.81 -12.61 5.23
N HIS A 141 11.88 -13.08 6.06
CA HIS A 141 11.20 -14.39 5.96
C HIS A 141 9.75 -14.27 5.46
N VAL A 142 9.45 -13.27 4.62
CA VAL A 142 8.08 -12.94 4.20
C VAL A 142 7.34 -14.13 3.59
N LYS A 143 7.99 -14.91 2.73
CA LYS A 143 7.35 -16.04 2.04
C LYS A 143 6.92 -17.16 3.00
N GLU A 144 7.73 -17.44 4.02
CA GLU A 144 7.45 -18.48 5.02
C GLU A 144 6.30 -18.08 5.95
N SER A 145 6.14 -16.78 6.19
CA SER A 145 5.09 -16.23 7.05
C SER A 145 3.77 -15.98 6.33
N CYS A 146 3.75 -16.08 5.00
CA CYS A 146 2.58 -15.79 4.14
C CYS A 146 2.12 -16.99 3.31
N THR A 147 2.65 -18.18 3.58
CA THR A 147 2.10 -19.44 3.09
C THR A 147 0.98 -19.89 4.02
N TYR A 148 -0.25 -19.81 3.53
CA TYR A 148 -1.42 -20.40 4.16
C TYR A 148 -1.56 -21.83 3.61
N GLU A 149 -1.54 -22.84 4.48
CA GLU A 149 -1.80 -24.25 4.12
C GLU A 149 -3.27 -24.51 3.78
#